data_AF-A0A2G6NJ79-F1
#
_entry.id   AF-A0A2G6NJ79-F1
#
_cell.length_a   1.000
_cell.length_b   1.000
_cell.length_c   1.000
_cell.angle_alpha   90.00
_cell.angle_beta   90.00
_cell.angle_gamma   90.00
#
_symmetry.space_group_name_H-M   'P 1'
#
loop_
_entity.id
_entity.type
_entity.pdbx_description
1 polymer ?
#
loop_
_entity_poly.entity_id
_entity_poly.type
_entity_poly.pdbx_seq_one_letter_code
_entity_poly.pdbx_strand_id
1 'polypeptide(L)'
;MPVTSGNSQFEPNTASGSSGAGGGYTKTSSSSGPATLPSISTSTSNTISVENHAAPTSVQSIVARYSLNNATANAKAETIPAPPFTIRLTKNIVNVPIVPGSIFFKWGGRYYYDYLGGIYTNKDPSSGTGALAGSVDYLTGIVTLDVYDSGDNDLSVYSLAGRLGSQYVTVLTFRTPAVPLRAASLTIAGVTMHGERFSVMATESGDLTGEYVKGVVDVETGIVALSFGQYVDDTEAVQAEDWYNENTVTEDGKVWKPEPVYADSVTYACVSYTYIPLDAELLGINPVRLPVDGRVNIIKPGDVAVIHNTKAMVYEGSTAGGTSISLPRIASSIEIYDSSDPPLRVPSSMYAFDAETDTVTIDAANNDFSAYTLPLVIMHKVEDMRLVSATQINGQISFSTGVSHDYEVEDTLVSSALLFGDLQAKAYGMFDQKTWTGSFSDDLAGQVATGTYNEIDYPIEVYNSGAVDERWALVFDSSEHFTIIGETRGVIGDGYVTQDCQPVNASTGNPYFFLDYRGFGSGWAAGNVIRFNTLSAAAPVWAVRSTLQGAETEPEDHFTIQPRGDAR
;
A
#
# COMPACT_ATOMS: atom_id res chain seq x y z
N MET A 1 -11.94 32.17 -21.23
CA MET A 1 -13.09 32.38 -22.15
C MET A 1 -13.82 31.05 -22.30
N PRO A 2 -15.16 31.06 -22.29
CA PRO A 2 -16.00 30.25 -21.37
C PRO A 2 -16.66 29.03 -22.06
N VAL A 3 -17.00 27.91 -21.37
CA VAL A 3 -18.15 27.59 -20.47
C VAL A 3 -19.53 27.86 -21.05
N THR A 4 -20.35 26.80 -21.21
CA THR A 4 -21.82 26.66 -20.99
C THR A 4 -22.26 25.28 -21.55
N SER A 5 -22.85 24.30 -20.86
CA SER A 5 -24.02 24.17 -19.94
C SER A 5 -25.41 24.24 -20.61
N GLY A 6 -26.32 23.34 -20.18
CA GLY A 6 -27.77 23.29 -20.46
C GLY A 6 -28.15 22.13 -21.40
N ASN A 7 -28.74 21.00 -20.98
CA ASN A 7 -29.85 20.66 -20.08
C ASN A 7 -31.25 21.03 -20.58
N SER A 8 -32.14 20.01 -20.55
CA SER A 8 -33.62 20.05 -20.65
C SER A 8 -34.20 20.44 -22.02
N GLN A 9 -35.38 20.04 -22.47
CA GLN A 9 -36.44 19.06 -22.12
C GLN A 9 -37.48 19.20 -23.27
N PHE A 10 -38.52 18.35 -23.25
CA PHE A 10 -39.82 18.52 -23.92
C PHE A 10 -40.00 18.02 -25.37
N GLU A 11 -40.74 16.91 -25.46
CA GLU A 11 -41.77 16.58 -26.46
C GLU A 11 -42.75 17.76 -26.72
N PRO A 12 -43.69 17.78 -27.72
CA PRO A 12 -44.30 16.63 -28.43
C PRO A 12 -44.74 16.83 -29.92
N ASN A 13 -45.05 15.69 -30.54
CA ASN A 13 -46.17 15.41 -31.47
C ASN A 13 -46.40 16.27 -32.73
N THR A 14 -46.28 15.65 -33.92
CA THR A 14 -47.28 15.78 -35.01
C THR A 14 -47.17 14.62 -36.01
N ALA A 15 -48.27 13.92 -36.22
CA ALA A 15 -48.48 13.00 -37.33
C ALA A 15 -48.97 13.75 -38.60
N SER A 16 -48.56 13.33 -39.80
CA SER A 16 -49.44 13.16 -40.97
C SER A 16 -48.68 12.53 -42.16
N GLY A 17 -49.32 11.59 -42.87
CA GLY A 17 -48.90 11.13 -44.20
C GLY A 17 -49.14 9.64 -44.54
N SER A 18 -50.38 9.32 -44.91
CA SER A 18 -50.93 8.26 -45.82
C SER A 18 -49.95 7.31 -46.58
N SER A 19 -50.24 6.05 -46.97
CA SER A 19 -51.47 5.44 -47.53
C SER A 19 -51.34 3.91 -47.79
N GLY A 20 -52.46 3.16 -47.65
CA GLY A 20 -52.85 1.92 -48.40
C GLY A 20 -52.15 0.60 -48.03
N ALA A 21 -52.77 -0.58 -47.92
CA ALA A 21 -54.10 -1.18 -48.17
C ALA A 21 -54.18 -2.43 -47.23
N GLY A 22 -55.29 -2.96 -46.71
CA GLY A 22 -56.64 -3.14 -47.25
C GLY A 22 -56.94 -4.65 -47.31
N GLY A 23 -57.58 -5.22 -46.28
CA GLY A 23 -57.99 -6.63 -46.24
C GLY A 23 -58.99 -6.91 -45.12
N GLY A 24 -60.29 -6.69 -45.39
CA GLY A 24 -61.39 -7.03 -44.49
C GLY A 24 -62.36 -8.00 -45.16
N TYR A 25 -62.87 -8.98 -44.41
CA TYR A 25 -63.95 -9.86 -44.84
C TYR A 25 -65.27 -9.42 -44.19
N THR A 26 -66.30 -9.23 -45.02
CA THR A 26 -67.69 -8.96 -44.61
C THR A 26 -68.54 -10.18 -44.90
N LYS A 27 -69.46 -10.57 -44.01
CA LYS A 27 -70.45 -11.62 -44.26
C LYS A 27 -71.86 -11.04 -44.30
N THR A 28 -72.50 -11.16 -45.45
CA THR A 28 -73.90 -10.82 -45.73
C THR A 28 -74.81 -12.01 -45.37
N SER A 29 -76.00 -11.74 -44.82
CA SER A 29 -77.09 -12.71 -44.73
C SER A 29 -78.30 -12.18 -45.51
N SER A 30 -78.90 -13.05 -46.33
CA SER A 30 -80.10 -12.79 -47.11
C SER A 30 -81.26 -13.63 -46.57
N SER A 31 -82.42 -13.02 -46.35
CA SER A 31 -83.69 -13.71 -46.12
C SER A 31 -84.75 -13.28 -47.14
N SER A 32 -85.58 -14.23 -47.58
CA SER A 32 -86.78 -13.99 -48.40
C SER A 32 -87.96 -14.73 -47.74
N GLY A 33 -89.11 -14.06 -47.58
CA GLY A 33 -90.32 -14.52 -46.87
C GLY A 33 -91.32 -15.29 -47.75
N PRO A 34 -92.66 -15.34 -47.45
CA PRO A 34 -93.40 -14.95 -46.25
C PRO A 34 -94.40 -16.00 -45.67
N ALA A 35 -94.82 -15.75 -44.41
CA ALA A 35 -96.03 -16.09 -43.62
C ALA A 35 -96.96 -17.30 -43.92
N THR A 36 -97.09 -18.23 -42.94
CA THR A 36 -98.25 -18.37 -42.02
C THR A 36 -97.95 -19.37 -40.87
N LEU A 37 -98.39 -19.04 -39.65
CA LEU A 37 -98.11 -19.64 -38.32
C LEU A 37 -98.93 -20.93 -38.04
N PRO A 38 -98.62 -21.81 -37.03
CA PRO A 38 -98.02 -21.44 -35.74
C PRO A 38 -96.95 -22.36 -35.09
N SER A 39 -96.22 -21.69 -34.19
CA SER A 39 -95.55 -22.15 -32.95
C SER A 39 -94.64 -23.38 -33.00
N ILE A 40 -93.33 -23.13 -33.01
CA ILE A 40 -92.33 -23.90 -32.24
C ILE A 40 -91.20 -22.95 -31.81
N SER A 41 -90.87 -23.00 -30.53
CA SER A 41 -89.80 -22.27 -29.86
C SER A 41 -88.42 -22.64 -30.42
N THR A 42 -87.63 -21.66 -30.84
CA THR A 42 -86.19 -21.85 -31.04
C THR A 42 -85.41 -20.71 -30.37
N SER A 43 -84.77 -21.08 -29.27
CA SER A 43 -83.71 -20.34 -28.60
C SER A 43 -82.57 -20.08 -29.60
N THR A 44 -82.26 -18.82 -29.89
CA THR A 44 -81.00 -18.48 -30.55
C THR A 44 -79.92 -18.42 -29.48
N SER A 45 -79.19 -19.53 -29.32
CA SER A 45 -77.97 -19.58 -28.52
C SER A 45 -76.91 -18.71 -29.20
N ASN A 46 -76.62 -17.54 -28.64
CA ASN A 46 -75.38 -16.84 -28.95
C ASN A 46 -74.24 -17.59 -28.26
N THR A 47 -73.54 -18.42 -29.03
CA THR A 47 -72.35 -19.14 -28.59
C THR A 47 -71.25 -18.13 -28.28
N ILE A 48 -70.91 -17.95 -27.00
CA ILE A 48 -69.62 -17.37 -26.60
C ILE A 48 -68.58 -18.47 -26.81
N SER A 49 -67.80 -18.36 -27.88
CA SER A 49 -66.59 -19.16 -28.04
C SER A 49 -65.53 -18.59 -27.10
N VAL A 50 -65.41 -19.18 -25.92
CA VAL A 50 -64.17 -19.10 -25.13
C VAL A 50 -63.23 -20.08 -25.80
N GLU A 51 -62.24 -19.58 -26.55
CA GLU A 51 -61.11 -20.41 -26.94
C GLU A 51 -60.38 -20.82 -25.67
N ASN A 52 -60.64 -22.05 -25.24
CA ASN A 52 -59.99 -22.67 -24.11
C ASN A 52 -58.59 -23.07 -24.57
N HIS A 53 -57.65 -22.13 -24.56
CA HIS A 53 -56.23 -22.47 -24.60
C HIS A 53 -55.94 -23.20 -23.28
N ALA A 54 -55.43 -24.43 -23.39
CA ALA A 54 -55.13 -25.29 -22.25
C ALA A 54 -54.09 -24.62 -21.33
N ALA A 55 -54.57 -23.91 -20.31
CA ALA A 55 -53.79 -23.47 -19.17
C ALA A 55 -53.91 -24.53 -18.05
N PRO A 56 -52.87 -24.70 -17.20
CA PRO A 56 -52.88 -25.67 -16.13
C PRO A 56 -54.03 -25.39 -15.16
N THR A 57 -54.61 -26.47 -14.65
CA THR A 57 -55.80 -26.52 -13.80
C THR A 57 -55.68 -25.64 -12.55
N SER A 58 -56.16 -24.41 -12.63
CA SER A 58 -56.73 -23.68 -11.51
C SER A 58 -58.07 -23.10 -11.96
N VAL A 59 -59.15 -23.84 -11.71
CA VAL A 59 -60.50 -23.39 -12.05
C VAL A 59 -60.91 -22.33 -11.02
N GLN A 60 -60.56 -21.07 -11.26
CA GLN A 60 -61.22 -19.96 -10.58
C GLN A 60 -62.43 -19.54 -11.43
N SER A 61 -63.62 -19.65 -10.85
CA SER A 61 -64.87 -19.31 -11.52
C SER A 61 -64.95 -17.80 -11.80
N ILE A 62 -65.00 -17.42 -13.07
CA ILE A 62 -65.22 -16.02 -13.49
C ILE A 62 -66.72 -15.72 -13.37
N VAL A 63 -67.10 -14.80 -12.47
CA VAL A 63 -68.49 -14.35 -12.29
C VAL A 63 -68.71 -13.04 -13.05
N ALA A 64 -69.34 -13.11 -14.22
CA ALA A 64 -69.78 -11.93 -14.96
C ALA A 64 -71.23 -11.57 -14.58
N ARG A 65 -71.48 -10.32 -14.16
CA ARG A 65 -72.83 -9.77 -13.95
C ARG A 65 -73.19 -8.88 -15.13
N TYR A 66 -74.25 -9.20 -15.85
CA TYR A 66 -74.74 -8.41 -16.98
C TYR A 66 -75.96 -7.57 -16.59
N SER A 67 -76.17 -6.46 -17.29
CA SER A 67 -77.38 -5.62 -17.17
C SER A 67 -78.13 -5.62 -18.51
N LEU A 68 -79.46 -5.67 -18.47
CA LEU A 68 -80.34 -5.86 -19.64
C LEU A 68 -80.60 -4.58 -20.47
N ASN A 69 -79.84 -3.50 -20.28
CA ASN A 69 -80.10 -2.25 -20.98
C ASN A 69 -78.86 -1.74 -21.71
N ASN A 70 -79.06 -1.02 -22.83
CA ASN A 70 -78.04 -0.48 -23.75
C ASN A 70 -77.11 0.56 -23.07
N ALA A 71 -76.35 0.13 -22.07
CA ALA A 71 -75.22 0.87 -21.53
C ALA A 71 -73.94 0.30 -22.17
N THR A 72 -73.10 1.19 -22.69
CA THR A 72 -71.80 0.85 -23.29
C THR A 72 -70.99 -0.01 -22.33
N ALA A 73 -70.55 -1.19 -22.77
CA ALA A 73 -69.79 -2.10 -21.94
C ALA A 73 -68.44 -1.47 -21.57
N ASN A 74 -68.15 -1.36 -20.27
CA ASN A 74 -66.83 -0.93 -19.79
C ASN A 74 -65.87 -2.12 -19.85
N ALA A 75 -64.80 -2.00 -20.62
CA ALA A 75 -63.72 -2.98 -20.62
C ALA A 75 -63.05 -3.00 -19.24
N LYS A 76 -62.97 -4.18 -18.63
CA LYS A 76 -62.27 -4.39 -17.37
C LYS A 76 -61.22 -5.47 -17.60
N ALA A 77 -59.96 -5.15 -17.32
CA ALA A 77 -58.85 -6.10 -17.36
C ALA A 77 -58.56 -6.60 -15.95
N GLU A 78 -58.31 -7.90 -15.83
CA GLU A 78 -57.85 -8.57 -14.61
C GLU A 78 -56.59 -9.34 -14.97
N THR A 79 -55.52 -9.16 -14.21
CA THR A 79 -54.21 -9.79 -14.44
C THR A 79 -53.97 -10.80 -13.34
N ILE A 80 -53.66 -12.04 -13.71
CA ILE A 80 -53.34 -13.13 -12.79
C ILE A 80 -51.85 -13.48 -12.96
N PRO A 81 -51.06 -13.54 -11.88
CA PRO A 81 -49.66 -13.95 -11.98
C PRO A 81 -49.57 -15.40 -12.46
N ALA A 82 -48.71 -15.64 -13.45
CA ALA A 82 -48.53 -16.97 -14.02
C ALA A 82 -47.63 -17.81 -13.08
N PRO A 83 -47.98 -19.08 -12.80
CA PRO A 83 -47.13 -19.96 -11.98
C PRO A 83 -45.84 -20.33 -12.73
N PRO A 84 -44.75 -20.67 -12.04
CA PRO A 84 -43.51 -21.13 -12.69
C PRO A 84 -43.78 -22.30 -13.64
N PHE A 85 -43.16 -22.27 -14.82
CA PHE A 85 -43.33 -23.31 -15.82
C PHE A 85 -42.22 -24.35 -15.69
N THR A 86 -42.59 -25.63 -15.53
CA THR A 86 -41.63 -26.72 -15.36
C THR A 86 -41.49 -27.54 -16.64
N ILE A 87 -40.25 -27.71 -17.09
CA ILE A 87 -39.88 -28.46 -18.28
C ILE A 87 -38.97 -29.61 -17.87
N ARG A 88 -39.37 -30.84 -18.20
CA ARG A 88 -38.48 -32.00 -18.05
C ARG A 88 -37.73 -32.25 -19.35
N LEU A 89 -36.41 -32.09 -19.33
CA LEU A 89 -35.58 -32.23 -20.53
C LEU A 89 -35.26 -33.68 -20.88
N THR A 90 -35.39 -34.61 -19.94
CA THR A 90 -35.11 -36.03 -20.12
C THR A 90 -36.39 -36.83 -20.41
N LYS A 91 -36.35 -37.68 -21.45
CA LYS A 91 -37.53 -38.48 -21.89
C LYS A 91 -37.72 -39.81 -21.14
N ASN A 92 -36.73 -40.26 -20.38
CA ASN A 92 -36.74 -41.60 -19.78
C ASN A 92 -37.16 -41.57 -18.30
N ILE A 93 -37.81 -42.65 -17.84
CA ILE A 93 -38.15 -42.91 -16.44
C ILE A 93 -36.90 -42.95 -15.54
N VAL A 94 -35.73 -43.27 -16.10
CA VAL A 94 -34.45 -43.25 -15.40
C VAL A 94 -33.89 -41.82 -15.46
N ASN A 95 -33.82 -41.16 -14.31
CA ASN A 95 -33.15 -39.86 -14.16
C ASN A 95 -31.68 -40.01 -14.55
N VAL A 96 -31.31 -39.51 -15.72
CA VAL A 96 -29.90 -39.39 -16.13
C VAL A 96 -29.44 -38.00 -15.70
N PRO A 97 -28.47 -37.88 -14.77
CA PRO A 97 -27.94 -36.60 -14.37
C PRO A 97 -27.37 -35.84 -15.58
N ILE A 98 -27.71 -34.56 -15.68
CA ILE A 98 -27.24 -33.68 -16.74
C ILE A 98 -25.89 -33.09 -16.33
N VAL A 99 -24.96 -33.01 -17.29
CA VAL A 99 -23.69 -32.30 -17.09
C VAL A 99 -23.95 -30.79 -17.01
N PRO A 100 -23.55 -30.10 -15.94
CA PRO A 100 -23.65 -28.64 -15.86
C PRO A 100 -22.94 -27.94 -17.03
N GLY A 101 -23.56 -26.91 -17.59
CA GLY A 101 -23.12 -26.15 -18.76
C GLY A 101 -23.44 -26.79 -20.12
N SER A 102 -24.14 -27.93 -20.16
CA SER A 102 -24.42 -28.67 -21.40
C SER A 102 -25.80 -28.41 -22.01
N ILE A 103 -26.68 -27.68 -21.33
CA ILE A 103 -28.07 -27.50 -21.71
C ILE A 103 -28.18 -26.35 -22.71
N PHE A 104 -28.76 -26.63 -23.87
CA PHE A 104 -29.18 -25.61 -24.82
C PHE A 104 -30.50 -26.04 -25.49
N PHE A 105 -31.58 -25.30 -25.25
CA PHE A 105 -32.89 -25.61 -25.84
C PHE A 105 -33.63 -24.35 -26.28
N LYS A 106 -34.63 -24.50 -27.13
CA LYS A 106 -35.55 -23.45 -27.55
C LYS A 106 -36.98 -23.83 -27.18
N TRP A 107 -37.68 -22.87 -26.59
CA TRP A 107 -39.07 -22.98 -26.18
C TRP A 107 -39.71 -21.59 -26.17
N GLY A 108 -41.00 -21.47 -26.52
CA GLY A 108 -41.68 -20.16 -26.56
C GLY A 108 -41.00 -19.14 -27.48
N GLY A 109 -40.31 -19.59 -28.54
CA GLY A 109 -39.57 -18.74 -29.47
C GLY A 109 -38.18 -18.27 -29.00
N ARG A 110 -37.78 -18.56 -27.76
CA ARG A 110 -36.48 -18.14 -27.18
C ARG A 110 -35.51 -19.29 -26.97
N TYR A 111 -34.22 -18.97 -27.00
CA TYR A 111 -33.15 -19.89 -26.63
C TYR A 111 -32.81 -19.77 -25.15
N TYR A 112 -32.54 -20.91 -24.54
CA TYR A 112 -32.18 -21.05 -23.14
C TYR A 112 -30.90 -21.86 -23.02
N TYR A 113 -30.01 -21.43 -22.12
CA TYR A 113 -28.77 -22.13 -21.80
C TYR A 113 -28.54 -22.14 -20.29
N ASP A 114 -27.81 -23.12 -19.80
CA ASP A 114 -27.48 -23.21 -18.38
C ASP A 114 -26.10 -22.65 -18.05
N TYR A 115 -25.98 -22.05 -16.86
CA TYR A 115 -24.73 -21.59 -16.31
C TYR A 115 -24.79 -21.59 -14.78
N LEU A 116 -23.99 -22.45 -14.15
CA LEU A 116 -23.86 -22.58 -12.69
C LEU A 116 -25.23 -22.70 -11.97
N GLY A 117 -26.10 -23.62 -12.43
CA GLY A 117 -27.41 -23.90 -11.82
C GLY A 117 -28.56 -22.97 -12.24
N GLY A 118 -28.26 -21.82 -12.86
CA GLY A 118 -29.24 -20.92 -13.43
C GLY A 118 -29.52 -21.22 -14.91
N ILE A 119 -30.75 -20.98 -15.35
CA ILE A 119 -31.14 -20.97 -16.76
C ILE A 119 -31.26 -19.54 -17.25
N TYR A 120 -30.55 -19.23 -18.32
CA TYR A 120 -30.47 -17.89 -18.91
C TYR A 120 -31.06 -17.87 -20.32
N THR A 121 -31.65 -16.74 -20.71
CA THR A 121 -32.21 -16.50 -22.04
C THR A 121 -31.68 -15.21 -22.66
N ASN A 122 -31.96 -14.98 -23.95
CA ASN A 122 -31.55 -13.79 -24.70
C ASN A 122 -30.05 -13.50 -24.60
N LYS A 123 -29.22 -14.50 -24.91
CA LYS A 123 -27.76 -14.33 -24.93
C LYS A 123 -27.36 -13.24 -25.92
N ASP A 124 -26.76 -12.17 -25.42
CA ASP A 124 -26.15 -11.14 -26.24
C ASP A 124 -24.88 -11.70 -26.91
N PRO A 125 -24.81 -11.74 -28.26
CA PRO A 125 -23.65 -12.27 -28.98
C PRO A 125 -22.36 -11.50 -28.74
N SER A 126 -22.44 -10.24 -28.31
CA SER A 126 -21.29 -9.34 -28.15
C SER A 126 -20.68 -9.38 -26.74
N SER A 127 -21.51 -9.49 -25.70
CA SER A 127 -21.07 -9.56 -24.30
C SER A 127 -21.06 -10.99 -23.74
N GLY A 128 -21.71 -11.94 -24.40
CA GLY A 128 -21.85 -13.32 -23.94
C GLY A 128 -22.78 -13.49 -22.72
N THR A 129 -23.42 -12.40 -22.27
CA THR A 129 -24.31 -12.38 -21.10
C THR A 129 -25.77 -12.61 -21.50
N GLY A 130 -26.58 -13.15 -20.59
CA GLY A 130 -28.00 -13.41 -20.79
C GLY A 130 -28.80 -13.04 -19.54
N ALA A 131 -30.11 -12.93 -19.67
CA ALA A 131 -31.01 -12.66 -18.56
C ALA A 131 -31.38 -13.96 -17.84
N LEU A 132 -31.34 -13.96 -16.50
CA LEU A 132 -31.77 -15.11 -15.69
C LEU A 132 -33.28 -15.34 -15.89
N ALA A 133 -33.65 -16.54 -16.32
CA ALA A 133 -35.04 -16.94 -16.60
C ALA A 133 -35.56 -18.00 -15.63
N GLY A 134 -34.68 -18.68 -14.90
CA GLY A 134 -35.06 -19.71 -13.95
C GLY A 134 -33.88 -20.54 -13.46
N SER A 135 -34.13 -21.76 -13.02
CA SER A 135 -33.14 -22.68 -12.45
C SER A 135 -33.26 -24.09 -13.03
N VAL A 136 -32.23 -24.91 -12.80
CA VAL A 136 -32.22 -26.31 -13.21
C VAL A 136 -31.76 -27.23 -12.10
N ASP A 137 -32.48 -28.32 -11.91
CA ASP A 137 -32.02 -29.46 -11.13
C ASP A 137 -31.36 -30.48 -12.07
N TYR A 138 -30.03 -30.55 -11.99
CA TYR A 138 -29.21 -31.43 -12.81
C TYR A 138 -29.43 -32.92 -12.54
N LEU A 139 -29.94 -33.31 -11.36
CA LEU A 139 -30.20 -34.71 -11.01
C LEU A 139 -31.48 -35.20 -11.66
N THR A 140 -32.56 -34.42 -11.55
CA THR A 140 -33.88 -34.78 -12.08
C THR A 140 -34.07 -34.39 -13.54
N GLY A 141 -33.27 -33.45 -14.03
CA GLY A 141 -33.38 -32.86 -15.36
C GLY A 141 -34.60 -31.96 -15.53
N ILE A 142 -35.08 -31.40 -14.43
CA ILE A 142 -36.21 -30.46 -14.40
C ILE A 142 -35.65 -29.04 -14.44
N VAL A 143 -36.11 -28.29 -15.42
CA VAL A 143 -35.92 -26.85 -15.53
C VAL A 143 -37.19 -26.15 -15.04
N THR A 144 -37.03 -25.20 -14.13
CA THR A 144 -38.12 -24.33 -13.66
C THR A 144 -37.89 -22.93 -14.21
N LEU A 145 -38.83 -22.42 -15.00
CA LEU A 145 -38.80 -21.07 -15.56
C LEU A 145 -39.73 -20.15 -14.77
N ASP A 146 -39.15 -19.15 -14.12
CA ASP A 146 -39.87 -18.10 -13.39
C ASP A 146 -40.21 -16.93 -14.31
N VAL A 147 -39.40 -16.71 -15.37
CA VAL A 147 -39.62 -15.68 -16.38
C VAL A 147 -39.75 -16.33 -17.75
N TYR A 148 -40.97 -16.30 -18.28
CA TYR A 148 -41.29 -16.80 -19.60
C TYR A 148 -42.40 -15.96 -20.24
N ASP A 149 -42.40 -15.89 -21.58
CA ASP A 149 -43.42 -15.18 -22.36
C ASP A 149 -44.30 -16.17 -23.12
N SER A 150 -45.44 -15.69 -23.63
CA SER A 150 -46.30 -16.48 -24.52
C SER A 150 -45.58 -16.80 -25.83
N GLY A 151 -45.65 -18.03 -26.29
CA GLY A 151 -45.09 -18.45 -27.58
C GLY A 151 -45.51 -19.87 -27.96
N ASP A 152 -45.00 -20.36 -29.08
CA ASP A 152 -45.27 -21.73 -29.55
C ASP A 152 -44.81 -22.76 -28.51
N ASN A 153 -45.67 -23.73 -28.21
CA ASN A 153 -45.38 -24.80 -27.26
C ASN A 153 -44.55 -25.94 -27.88
N ASP A 154 -43.62 -25.60 -28.78
CA ASP A 154 -42.68 -26.55 -29.38
C ASP A 154 -41.34 -26.46 -28.63
N LEU A 155 -40.92 -27.59 -28.05
CA LEU A 155 -39.67 -27.72 -27.31
C LEU A 155 -38.62 -28.39 -28.18
N SER A 156 -37.62 -27.63 -28.60
CA SER A 156 -36.47 -28.13 -29.35
C SER A 156 -35.22 -28.12 -28.50
N VAL A 157 -34.67 -29.30 -28.17
CA VAL A 157 -33.41 -29.42 -27.41
C VAL A 157 -32.26 -29.59 -28.39
N TYR A 158 -31.30 -28.66 -28.38
CA TYR A 158 -30.15 -28.64 -29.29
C TYR A 158 -28.91 -29.28 -28.67
N SER A 159 -28.67 -29.05 -27.38
CA SER A 159 -27.60 -29.70 -26.63
C SER A 159 -28.13 -30.13 -25.27
N LEU A 160 -27.79 -31.35 -24.90
CA LEU A 160 -28.07 -31.94 -23.60
C LEU A 160 -27.11 -33.11 -23.41
N ALA A 161 -26.07 -32.93 -22.59
CA ALA A 161 -25.18 -34.02 -22.24
C ALA A 161 -25.66 -34.65 -20.93
N GLY A 162 -26.12 -35.89 -21.01
CA GLY A 162 -26.33 -36.72 -19.83
C GLY A 162 -25.05 -37.49 -19.50
N ARG A 163 -24.70 -37.59 -18.22
CA ARG A 163 -23.61 -38.47 -17.77
C ARG A 163 -24.14 -39.58 -16.89
N LEU A 164 -23.65 -40.80 -17.12
CA LEU A 164 -23.84 -41.91 -16.21
C LEU A 164 -22.66 -41.88 -15.23
N GLY A 165 -22.87 -41.19 -14.11
CA GLY A 165 -21.89 -41.02 -13.04
C GLY A 165 -21.29 -39.61 -13.03
N SER A 166 -21.79 -38.77 -12.13
CA SER A 166 -21.06 -37.59 -11.64
C SER A 166 -20.16 -38.04 -10.49
N GLN A 167 -18.94 -37.51 -10.39
CA GLN A 167 -18.16 -37.63 -9.16
C GLN A 167 -18.61 -36.52 -8.21
N TYR A 168 -19.39 -36.91 -7.22
CA TYR A 168 -19.74 -36.05 -6.10
C TYR A 168 -18.73 -36.24 -4.99
N VAL A 169 -18.32 -35.14 -4.39
CA VAL A 169 -17.40 -35.15 -3.25
C VAL A 169 -18.00 -34.37 -2.10
N THR A 170 -17.90 -34.94 -0.90
CA THR A 170 -18.22 -34.25 0.36
C THR A 170 -16.95 -33.75 1.06
N VAL A 171 -15.78 -34.23 0.62
CA VAL A 171 -14.46 -33.83 1.12
C VAL A 171 -13.52 -33.66 -0.07
N LEU A 172 -12.74 -32.59 -0.07
CA LEU A 172 -11.73 -32.32 -1.09
C LEU A 172 -10.40 -31.94 -0.42
N THR A 173 -9.34 -32.67 -0.77
CA THR A 173 -7.98 -32.36 -0.32
C THR A 173 -7.07 -32.21 -1.53
N PHE A 174 -6.35 -31.11 -1.61
CA PHE A 174 -5.40 -30.85 -2.71
C PHE A 174 -4.21 -30.02 -2.22
N ARG A 175 -3.20 -29.88 -3.09
CA ARG A 175 -2.03 -29.04 -2.84
C ARG A 175 -1.93 -27.95 -3.90
N THR A 176 -1.59 -26.73 -3.50
CA THR A 176 -1.34 -25.63 -4.42
C THR A 176 -0.02 -25.83 -5.18
N PRO A 177 0.10 -25.29 -6.41
CA PRO A 177 1.30 -25.45 -7.24
C PRO A 177 2.50 -24.65 -6.75
N ALA A 178 2.27 -23.63 -5.92
CA ALA A 178 3.32 -22.79 -5.35
C ALA A 178 3.11 -22.61 -3.85
N VAL A 179 4.23 -22.50 -3.13
CA VAL A 179 4.33 -22.33 -1.69
C VAL A 179 5.51 -21.43 -1.36
N PRO A 180 5.48 -20.67 -0.25
CA PRO A 180 4.31 -20.46 0.62
C PRO A 180 3.29 -19.50 0.02
N LEU A 181 2.04 -19.62 0.47
CA LEU A 181 0.92 -18.77 0.04
C LEU A 181 0.89 -17.48 0.85
N ARG A 182 0.44 -16.38 0.23
CA ARG A 182 0.09 -15.16 0.95
C ARG A 182 -1.13 -15.44 1.84
N ALA A 183 -1.05 -15.05 3.11
CA ALA A 183 -2.17 -15.13 4.05
C ALA A 183 -3.42 -14.44 3.47
N ALA A 184 -4.60 -15.03 3.72
CA ALA A 184 -5.88 -14.57 3.20
C ALA A 184 -5.93 -14.36 1.67
N SER A 185 -5.20 -15.16 0.86
CA SER A 185 -5.23 -15.04 -0.61
C SER A 185 -5.96 -16.18 -1.32
N LEU A 186 -6.19 -17.32 -0.66
CA LEU A 186 -6.85 -18.47 -1.26
C LEU A 186 -8.36 -18.25 -1.32
N THR A 187 -8.94 -18.31 -2.52
CA THR A 187 -10.39 -18.28 -2.77
C THR A 187 -10.81 -19.54 -3.53
N ILE A 188 -11.95 -20.12 -3.17
CA ILE A 188 -12.48 -21.35 -3.74
C ILE A 188 -13.96 -21.14 -4.08
N ALA A 189 -14.43 -21.67 -5.21
CA ALA A 189 -15.82 -21.60 -5.63
C ALA A 189 -16.27 -22.88 -6.37
N GLY A 190 -17.56 -23.20 -6.29
CA GLY A 190 -18.16 -24.37 -6.94
C GLY A 190 -19.68 -24.43 -6.82
N VAL A 191 -20.26 -25.59 -7.15
CA VAL A 191 -21.72 -25.83 -7.15
C VAL A 191 -22.09 -27.14 -6.44
N THR A 192 -23.08 -27.10 -5.54
CA THR A 192 -23.63 -28.27 -4.84
C THR A 192 -24.39 -29.20 -5.79
N MET A 193 -24.70 -30.42 -5.35
CA MET A 193 -25.48 -31.37 -6.14
C MET A 193 -26.87 -30.86 -6.53
N HIS A 194 -27.42 -29.94 -5.72
CA HIS A 194 -28.71 -29.28 -5.94
C HIS A 194 -28.63 -27.99 -6.78
N GLY A 195 -27.44 -27.62 -7.29
CA GLY A 195 -27.27 -26.45 -8.14
C GLY A 195 -27.02 -25.14 -7.38
N GLU A 196 -26.82 -25.18 -6.06
CA GLU A 196 -26.52 -24.00 -5.26
C GLU A 196 -25.03 -23.64 -5.36
N ARG A 197 -24.72 -22.34 -5.42
CA ARG A 197 -23.35 -21.85 -5.58
C ARG A 197 -22.73 -21.58 -4.22
N PHE A 198 -21.47 -21.94 -4.04
CA PHE A 198 -20.69 -21.53 -2.87
C PHE A 198 -19.40 -20.82 -3.28
N SER A 199 -18.93 -19.93 -2.41
CA SER A 199 -17.61 -19.33 -2.49
C SER A 199 -17.07 -19.06 -1.10
N VAL A 200 -15.79 -19.36 -0.88
CA VAL A 200 -15.11 -19.16 0.40
C VAL A 200 -13.71 -18.62 0.17
N MET A 201 -13.29 -17.74 1.07
CA MET A 201 -11.95 -17.15 1.11
C MET A 201 -11.29 -17.52 2.44
N ALA A 202 -10.01 -17.88 2.40
CA ALA A 202 -9.25 -18.19 3.59
C ALA A 202 -9.04 -16.93 4.44
N THR A 203 -9.07 -17.08 5.76
CA THR A 203 -8.67 -16.03 6.72
C THR A 203 -7.14 -15.92 6.82
N GLU A 204 -6.65 -14.95 7.60
CA GLU A 204 -5.21 -14.84 7.89
C GLU A 204 -4.67 -16.07 8.63
N SER A 205 -5.51 -16.73 9.42
CA SER A 205 -5.18 -17.98 10.14
C SER A 205 -5.25 -19.23 9.27
N GLY A 206 -5.70 -19.11 8.01
CA GLY A 206 -5.85 -20.25 7.09
C GLY A 206 -7.19 -20.97 7.19
N ASP A 207 -8.13 -20.48 8.00
CA ASP A 207 -9.47 -21.08 8.10
C ASP A 207 -10.35 -20.68 6.90
N LEU A 208 -11.12 -21.63 6.40
CA LEU A 208 -12.10 -21.44 5.32
C LEU A 208 -13.48 -21.76 5.90
N THR A 209 -14.31 -20.75 6.13
CA THR A 209 -15.69 -20.92 6.61
C THR A 209 -16.65 -20.15 5.71
N GLY A 210 -17.62 -20.84 5.12
CA GLY A 210 -18.63 -20.24 4.24
C GLY A 210 -19.91 -21.07 4.19
N GLU A 211 -20.89 -20.57 3.45
CA GLU A 211 -22.13 -21.30 3.19
C GLU A 211 -21.80 -22.56 2.38
N TYR A 212 -22.24 -23.73 2.85
CA TYR A 212 -21.97 -25.05 2.26
C TYR A 212 -20.52 -25.56 2.31
N VAL A 213 -19.59 -24.84 2.96
CA VAL A 213 -18.16 -25.22 2.97
C VAL A 213 -17.45 -24.85 4.27
N LYS A 214 -16.65 -25.78 4.78
CA LYS A 214 -15.67 -25.53 5.85
C LYS A 214 -14.34 -26.18 5.52
N GLY A 215 -13.24 -25.65 6.03
CA GLY A 215 -11.93 -26.25 5.82
C GLY A 215 -10.79 -25.40 6.34
N VAL A 216 -9.58 -25.84 6.04
CA VAL A 216 -8.34 -25.17 6.42
C VAL A 216 -7.33 -25.23 5.27
N VAL A 217 -6.48 -24.22 5.19
CA VAL A 217 -5.27 -24.20 4.38
C VAL A 217 -4.06 -23.99 5.27
N ASP A 218 -3.07 -24.86 5.09
CA ASP A 218 -1.73 -24.62 5.59
C ASP A 218 -0.97 -23.77 4.57
N VAL A 219 -0.78 -22.49 4.89
CA VAL A 219 -0.14 -21.51 4.00
C VAL A 219 1.34 -21.81 3.75
N GLU A 220 2.00 -22.58 4.61
CA GLU A 220 3.41 -22.96 4.45
C GLU A 220 3.55 -24.16 3.51
N THR A 221 2.73 -25.20 3.72
CA THR A 221 2.81 -26.44 2.92
C THR A 221 1.97 -26.40 1.65
N GLY A 222 1.01 -25.45 1.57
CA GLY A 222 0.05 -25.30 0.48
C GLY A 222 -1.02 -26.39 0.46
N ILE A 223 -1.19 -27.14 1.55
CA ILE A 223 -2.18 -28.21 1.64
C ILE A 223 -3.52 -27.60 2.05
N VAL A 224 -4.56 -27.90 1.27
CA VAL A 224 -5.93 -27.45 1.50
C VAL A 224 -6.80 -28.67 1.78
N ALA A 225 -7.58 -28.62 2.85
CA ALA A 225 -8.57 -29.64 3.19
C ALA A 225 -9.93 -28.99 3.40
N LEU A 226 -10.93 -29.43 2.62
CA LEU A 226 -12.30 -28.91 2.64
C LEU A 226 -13.29 -30.04 2.92
N SER A 227 -14.37 -29.67 3.59
CA SER A 227 -15.58 -30.46 3.78
C SER A 227 -16.78 -29.63 3.34
N PHE A 228 -17.67 -30.23 2.55
CA PHE A 228 -18.88 -29.60 2.04
C PHE A 228 -20.10 -30.04 2.84
N GLY A 229 -20.99 -29.11 3.13
CA GLY A 229 -22.09 -29.32 4.06
C GLY A 229 -22.52 -28.08 4.81
N GLN A 230 -23.51 -28.23 5.67
CA GLN A 230 -24.08 -27.15 6.47
C GLN A 230 -24.42 -27.63 7.87
N TYR A 231 -24.41 -26.72 8.84
CA TYR A 231 -24.87 -27.02 10.19
C TYR A 231 -26.40 -26.98 10.25
N VAL A 232 -27.01 -28.08 10.68
CA VAL A 232 -28.46 -28.20 10.90
C VAL A 232 -28.74 -28.46 12.39
N ASP A 233 -29.91 -28.05 12.86
CA ASP A 233 -30.32 -28.26 14.26
C ASP A 233 -30.54 -29.75 14.54
N ASP A 234 -30.07 -30.21 15.70
CA ASP A 234 -30.24 -31.58 16.16
C ASP A 234 -31.70 -31.82 16.56
N THR A 235 -32.46 -32.46 15.66
CA THR A 235 -33.88 -32.79 15.84
C THR A 235 -34.07 -34.29 15.69
N GLU A 236 -35.14 -34.84 16.28
CA GLU A 236 -35.46 -36.28 16.18
C GLU A 236 -35.51 -36.80 14.73
N ALA A 237 -35.88 -35.94 13.77
CA ALA A 237 -35.88 -36.27 12.35
C ALA A 237 -34.46 -36.40 11.76
N VAL A 238 -33.52 -35.56 12.21
CA VAL A 238 -32.11 -35.59 11.77
C VAL A 238 -31.36 -36.77 12.40
N GLN A 239 -31.70 -37.15 13.64
CA GLN A 239 -31.09 -38.29 14.33
C GLN A 239 -31.40 -39.63 13.67
N ALA A 240 -32.47 -39.70 12.86
CA ALA A 240 -32.86 -40.89 12.12
C ALA A 240 -32.11 -41.08 10.78
N GLU A 241 -31.29 -40.10 10.38
CA GLU A 241 -30.56 -40.13 9.11
C GLU A 241 -29.22 -40.89 9.20
N ASP A 242 -28.86 -41.63 8.16
CA ASP A 242 -27.67 -42.52 8.14
C ASP A 242 -26.32 -41.78 8.30
N TRP A 243 -26.29 -40.47 8.03
CA TRP A 243 -25.08 -39.63 8.15
C TRP A 243 -24.90 -39.02 9.53
N TYR A 244 -25.91 -39.10 10.40
CA TYR A 244 -25.89 -38.48 11.72
C TYR A 244 -24.86 -39.14 12.64
N ASN A 245 -24.15 -38.32 13.41
CA ASN A 245 -23.21 -38.79 14.43
C ASN A 245 -23.30 -37.92 15.68
N GLU A 246 -23.76 -38.52 16.78
CA GLU A 246 -23.92 -37.89 18.10
C GLU A 246 -22.62 -37.24 18.63
N ASN A 247 -21.45 -37.75 18.24
CA ASN A 247 -20.16 -37.23 18.69
C ASN A 247 -19.71 -35.96 17.93
N THR A 248 -20.47 -35.53 16.93
CA THR A 248 -20.16 -34.36 16.09
C THR A 248 -21.12 -33.20 16.32
N VAL A 249 -22.02 -33.32 17.30
CA VAL A 249 -22.93 -32.25 17.74
C VAL A 249 -22.10 -31.18 18.45
N THR A 250 -22.24 -29.95 17.97
CA THR A 250 -21.60 -28.75 18.54
C THR A 250 -22.27 -28.33 19.84
N GLU A 251 -21.60 -27.52 20.66
CA GLU A 251 -22.15 -27.01 21.93
C GLU A 251 -23.47 -26.23 21.74
N ASP A 252 -23.69 -25.68 20.55
CA ASP A 252 -24.91 -24.97 20.15
C ASP A 252 -26.06 -25.90 19.69
N GLY A 253 -25.92 -27.22 19.82
CA GLY A 253 -26.95 -28.20 19.44
C GLY A 253 -27.10 -28.40 17.92
N LYS A 254 -26.06 -28.12 17.14
CA LYS A 254 -26.05 -28.31 15.67
C LYS A 254 -25.11 -29.41 15.23
N VAL A 255 -25.49 -30.14 14.19
CA VAL A 255 -24.71 -31.21 13.57
C VAL A 255 -24.37 -30.88 12.11
N TRP A 256 -23.20 -31.30 11.64
CA TRP A 256 -22.78 -31.07 10.27
C TRP A 256 -23.45 -32.07 9.32
N LYS A 257 -24.37 -31.57 8.48
CA LYS A 257 -24.99 -32.33 7.39
C LYS A 257 -24.09 -32.26 6.15
N PRO A 258 -23.53 -33.38 5.65
CA PRO A 258 -22.76 -33.39 4.42
C PRO A 258 -23.63 -33.01 3.21
N GLU A 259 -23.14 -32.08 2.39
CA GLU A 259 -23.80 -31.65 1.15
C GLU A 259 -22.83 -31.94 -0.01
N PRO A 260 -23.10 -32.95 -0.85
CA PRO A 260 -22.20 -33.30 -1.95
C PRO A 260 -22.08 -32.19 -2.99
N VAL A 261 -20.86 -31.95 -3.48
CA VAL A 261 -20.52 -30.95 -4.48
C VAL A 261 -20.04 -31.62 -5.76
N TYR A 262 -20.29 -30.99 -6.91
CA TYR A 262 -19.73 -31.42 -8.20
C TYR A 262 -18.21 -31.20 -8.23
N ALA A 263 -17.43 -32.29 -8.22
CA ALA A 263 -15.96 -32.20 -8.15
C ALA A 263 -15.34 -31.41 -9.31
N ASP A 264 -15.95 -31.48 -10.49
CA ASP A 264 -15.56 -30.78 -11.72
C ASP A 264 -15.92 -29.28 -11.72
N SER A 265 -16.79 -28.85 -10.81
CA SER A 265 -17.17 -27.44 -10.67
C SER A 265 -16.22 -26.63 -9.78
N VAL A 266 -15.37 -27.30 -8.99
CA VAL A 266 -14.54 -26.64 -7.98
C VAL A 266 -13.32 -25.98 -8.64
N THR A 267 -13.22 -24.67 -8.45
CA THR A 267 -12.09 -23.84 -8.92
C THR A 267 -11.49 -23.07 -7.76
N TYR A 268 -10.19 -22.76 -7.83
CA TYR A 268 -9.49 -21.95 -6.82
C TYR A 268 -8.56 -20.92 -7.44
N ALA A 269 -8.28 -19.86 -6.68
CA ALA A 269 -7.28 -18.83 -6.99
C ALA A 269 -6.46 -18.52 -5.73
N CYS A 270 -5.14 -18.30 -5.86
CA CYS A 270 -4.25 -17.96 -4.74
C CYS A 270 -3.03 -17.16 -5.23
N VAL A 271 -2.36 -16.48 -4.29
CA VAL A 271 -1.11 -15.73 -4.55
C VAL A 271 0.02 -16.36 -3.74
N SER A 272 1.16 -16.67 -4.36
CA SER A 272 2.34 -17.23 -3.70
C SER A 272 3.51 -16.24 -3.68
N TYR A 273 4.35 -16.33 -2.65
CA TYR A 273 5.63 -15.63 -2.61
C TYR A 273 6.76 -16.53 -3.13
N THR A 274 7.74 -15.94 -3.82
CA THR A 274 9.01 -16.61 -4.13
C THR A 274 10.13 -15.71 -3.66
N TYR A 275 10.98 -16.24 -2.77
CA TYR A 275 12.16 -15.53 -2.29
C TYR A 275 13.40 -16.15 -2.91
N ILE A 276 14.29 -15.32 -3.41
CA ILE A 276 15.68 -15.70 -3.65
C ILE A 276 16.42 -15.38 -2.33
N PRO A 277 16.98 -16.38 -1.62
CA PRO A 277 17.69 -16.11 -0.38
C PRO A 277 18.90 -15.22 -0.68
N LEU A 278 19.00 -14.11 0.04
CA LEU A 278 20.12 -13.20 0.00
C LEU A 278 21.26 -13.74 0.87
N ASP A 279 22.49 -13.71 0.36
CA ASP A 279 23.67 -14.22 1.07
C ASP A 279 24.07 -13.28 2.22
N ALA A 280 24.03 -13.79 3.45
CA ALA A 280 24.36 -13.04 4.66
C ALA A 280 25.84 -12.66 4.76
N GLU A 281 26.74 -13.46 4.17
CA GLU A 281 28.18 -13.18 4.20
C GLU A 281 28.55 -12.07 3.21
N LEU A 282 27.84 -12.01 2.08
CA LEU A 282 27.97 -10.91 1.12
C LEU A 282 27.35 -9.60 1.65
N LEU A 283 26.23 -9.69 2.36
CA LEU A 283 25.51 -8.53 2.91
C LEU A 283 26.12 -7.97 4.20
N GLY A 284 26.89 -8.78 4.94
CA GLY A 284 27.43 -8.39 6.25
C GLY A 284 26.37 -8.18 7.33
N ILE A 285 25.11 -8.52 7.06
CA ILE A 285 23.96 -8.41 7.97
C ILE A 285 23.11 -9.66 7.90
N ASN A 286 22.46 -10.03 9.02
CA ASN A 286 21.62 -11.22 9.07
C ASN A 286 20.27 -10.95 8.36
N PRO A 287 19.99 -11.61 7.21
CA PRO A 287 18.79 -11.34 6.42
C PRO A 287 17.50 -11.78 7.11
N VAL A 288 17.55 -12.65 8.12
CA VAL A 288 16.38 -13.07 8.91
C VAL A 288 15.81 -11.92 9.75
N ARG A 289 16.62 -10.89 10.02
CA ARG A 289 16.20 -9.70 10.76
C ARG A 289 15.70 -8.56 9.87
N LEU A 290 15.74 -8.74 8.55
CA LEU A 290 15.20 -7.77 7.62
C LEU A 290 13.69 -7.97 7.48
N PRO A 291 12.90 -6.88 7.47
CA PRO A 291 11.49 -6.93 7.14
C PRO A 291 11.27 -7.65 5.80
N VAL A 292 10.21 -8.47 5.75
CA VAL A 292 9.88 -9.32 4.58
C VAL A 292 9.57 -8.51 3.31
N ASP A 293 9.23 -7.24 3.45
CA ASP A 293 8.99 -6.28 2.37
C ASP A 293 10.25 -5.50 1.96
N GLY A 294 11.40 -5.75 2.61
CA GLY A 294 12.67 -5.06 2.39
C GLY A 294 12.69 -3.61 2.87
N ARG A 295 11.65 -3.12 3.56
CA ARG A 295 11.54 -1.72 4.00
C ARG A 295 11.96 -1.60 5.46
N VAL A 296 12.95 -0.77 5.74
CA VAL A 296 13.43 -0.51 7.10
C VAL A 296 12.94 0.86 7.56
N ASN A 297 12.35 0.94 8.76
CA ASN A 297 11.96 2.21 9.36
C ASN A 297 13.21 3.05 9.66
N ILE A 298 13.35 4.15 8.93
CA ILE A 298 14.41 5.16 9.10
C ILE A 298 14.19 6.08 10.31
N ILE A 299 12.95 6.17 10.82
CA ILE A 299 12.58 6.99 11.98
C ILE A 299 11.77 6.12 12.93
N LYS A 300 12.13 6.14 14.22
CA LYS A 300 11.45 5.39 15.28
C LYS A 300 10.91 6.32 16.37
N PRO A 301 9.89 5.89 17.13
CA PRO A 301 9.46 6.61 18.33
C PRO A 301 10.64 6.77 19.30
N GLY A 302 10.83 8.00 19.80
CA GLY A 302 11.98 8.36 20.64
C GLY A 302 13.16 8.97 19.88
N ASP A 303 13.22 8.83 18.55
CA ASP A 303 14.22 9.53 17.74
C ASP A 303 13.86 11.02 17.61
N VAL A 304 14.86 11.84 17.31
CA VAL A 304 14.64 13.22 16.85
C VAL A 304 14.65 13.22 15.33
N ALA A 305 13.65 13.88 14.75
CA ALA A 305 13.62 14.14 13.31
C ALA A 305 13.58 15.64 13.05
N VAL A 306 14.13 16.03 11.90
CA VAL A 306 14.18 17.41 11.43
C VAL A 306 13.17 17.56 10.31
N ILE A 307 12.19 18.43 10.52
CA ILE A 307 11.27 18.86 9.48
C ILE A 307 11.90 20.12 8.89
N HIS A 308 12.08 20.19 7.58
CA HIS A 308 12.69 21.35 6.96
C HIS A 308 12.09 21.65 5.60
N ASN A 309 12.12 22.94 5.25
CA ASN A 309 11.73 23.43 3.94
C ASN A 309 12.79 24.41 3.46
N THR A 310 13.41 24.11 2.33
CA THR A 310 14.48 24.94 1.75
C THR A 310 13.95 25.58 0.48
N LYS A 311 14.04 26.91 0.39
CA LYS A 311 13.67 27.67 -0.81
C LYS A 311 14.85 28.50 -1.29
N ALA A 312 14.85 28.81 -2.58
CA ALA A 312 15.86 29.62 -3.23
C ALA A 312 15.34 31.03 -3.48
N MET A 313 16.17 32.04 -3.20
CA MET A 313 15.97 33.43 -3.59
C MET A 313 17.08 33.83 -4.56
N VAL A 314 16.74 34.30 -5.76
CA VAL A 314 17.71 34.89 -6.69
C VAL A 314 17.98 36.33 -6.26
N TYR A 315 19.25 36.68 -6.10
CA TYR A 315 19.72 38.01 -5.74
C TYR A 315 20.54 38.62 -6.86
N GLU A 316 19.99 39.67 -7.48
CA GLU A 316 20.59 40.42 -8.59
C GLU A 316 21.25 41.75 -8.14
N GLY A 317 21.32 41.99 -6.82
CA GLY A 317 21.83 43.24 -6.27
C GLY A 317 23.35 43.32 -6.19
N SER A 318 23.84 44.40 -5.56
CA SER A 318 25.27 44.62 -5.34
C SER A 318 25.86 43.56 -4.41
N THR A 319 27.06 43.08 -4.72
CA THR A 319 27.90 42.23 -3.86
C THR A 319 29.02 43.01 -3.17
N ALA A 320 28.91 44.34 -3.13
CA ALA A 320 29.84 45.18 -2.38
C ALA A 320 29.79 44.87 -0.88
N GLY A 321 30.94 44.90 -0.21
CA GLY A 321 31.05 44.68 1.23
C GLY A 321 30.17 45.63 2.03
N GLY A 322 29.52 45.10 3.07
CA GLY A 322 28.55 45.82 3.90
C GLY A 322 27.14 45.91 3.29
N THR A 323 26.89 45.32 2.12
CA THR A 323 25.53 45.26 1.58
C THR A 323 24.68 44.30 2.41
N SER A 324 23.55 44.79 2.92
CA SER A 324 22.55 43.98 3.63
C SER A 324 21.40 43.57 2.70
N ILE A 325 21.05 42.29 2.74
CA ILE A 325 20.05 41.64 1.90
C ILE A 325 18.98 41.08 2.86
N SER A 326 17.73 41.49 2.69
CA SER A 326 16.61 41.00 3.51
C SER A 326 16.01 39.74 2.89
N LEU A 327 15.82 38.72 3.73
CA LEU A 327 15.21 37.44 3.33
C LEU A 327 13.69 37.54 3.28
N PRO A 328 13.01 36.67 2.51
CA PRO A 328 11.56 36.75 2.34
C PRO A 328 10.79 36.14 3.53
N ARG A 329 11.48 35.40 4.40
CA ARG A 329 10.93 34.73 5.59
C ARG A 329 12.00 34.53 6.64
N ILE A 330 11.55 34.32 7.87
CA ILE A 330 12.42 33.98 9.00
C ILE A 330 13.11 32.66 8.71
N ALA A 331 14.44 32.67 8.59
CA ALA A 331 15.22 31.48 8.21
C ALA A 331 16.05 30.97 9.40
N SER A 332 16.15 29.65 9.54
CA SER A 332 17.00 29.01 10.55
C SER A 332 18.46 28.94 10.09
N SER A 333 18.69 28.80 8.79
CA SER A 333 20.03 28.78 8.19
C SER A 333 19.98 29.20 6.73
N ILE A 334 21.11 29.70 6.22
CA ILE A 334 21.27 30.07 4.82
C ILE A 334 22.53 29.51 4.19
N GLU A 335 22.49 29.31 2.88
CA GLU A 335 23.65 29.05 2.05
C GLU A 335 23.55 29.90 0.79
N ILE A 336 24.68 30.43 0.33
CA ILE A 336 24.72 31.25 -0.88
C ILE A 336 25.51 30.49 -1.94
N TYR A 337 24.92 30.38 -3.12
CA TYR A 337 25.54 29.81 -4.29
C TYR A 337 25.61 30.86 -5.40
N ASP A 338 26.51 30.66 -6.35
CA ASP A 338 26.47 31.40 -7.60
C ASP A 338 25.51 30.73 -8.60
N SER A 339 25.33 31.38 -9.75
CA SER A 339 24.46 30.88 -10.83
C SER A 339 25.19 30.02 -11.87
N SER A 340 26.42 29.58 -11.59
CA SER A 340 27.16 28.71 -12.51
C SER A 340 26.61 27.28 -12.51
N ASP A 341 27.01 26.49 -13.50
CA ASP A 341 26.66 25.07 -13.61
C ASP A 341 27.95 24.24 -13.76
N PRO A 342 28.38 23.47 -12.73
CA PRO A 342 27.75 23.30 -11.42
C PRO A 342 27.90 24.52 -10.50
N PRO A 343 26.93 24.80 -9.61
CA PRO A 343 26.94 26.00 -8.77
C PRO A 343 28.07 25.96 -7.74
N LEU A 344 28.77 27.09 -7.59
CA LEU A 344 29.82 27.28 -6.61
C LEU A 344 29.24 27.87 -5.32
N ARG A 345 29.49 27.20 -4.20
CA ARG A 345 29.10 27.69 -2.86
C ARG A 345 30.00 28.85 -2.44
N VAL A 346 29.40 29.95 -2.03
CA VAL A 346 30.10 31.08 -1.41
C VAL A 346 30.51 30.67 0.02
N PRO A 347 31.79 30.81 0.40
CA PRO A 347 32.26 30.57 1.76
C PRO A 347 31.52 31.40 2.78
N SER A 348 31.24 30.82 3.95
CA SER A 348 30.60 31.51 5.08
C SER A 348 31.46 32.62 5.68
N SER A 349 32.72 32.75 5.28
CA SER A 349 33.60 33.86 5.67
C SER A 349 33.35 35.14 4.85
N MET A 350 32.56 35.07 3.76
CA MET A 350 32.26 36.22 2.89
C MET A 350 30.92 36.89 3.22
N TYR A 351 30.13 36.32 4.13
CA TYR A 351 28.83 36.87 4.53
C TYR A 351 28.50 36.46 5.98
N ALA A 352 27.68 37.28 6.64
CA ALA A 352 27.11 36.98 7.94
C ALA A 352 25.59 36.89 7.83
N PHE A 353 24.98 35.94 8.54
CA PHE A 353 23.54 35.81 8.66
C PHE A 353 23.09 36.19 10.06
N ASP A 354 22.15 37.13 10.15
CA ASP A 354 21.47 37.49 11.39
C ASP A 354 20.04 36.92 11.36
N ALA A 355 19.81 35.92 12.21
CA ALA A 355 18.52 35.24 12.34
C ALA A 355 17.47 36.05 13.13
N GLU A 356 17.86 37.12 13.85
CA GLU A 356 16.89 37.98 14.55
C GLU A 356 16.30 39.04 13.61
N THR A 357 17.08 39.48 12.63
CA THR A 357 16.67 40.52 11.66
C THR A 357 16.37 39.98 10.27
N ASP A 358 16.64 38.69 10.03
CA ASP A 358 16.50 38.01 8.74
C ASP A 358 17.28 38.69 7.62
N THR A 359 18.49 39.15 7.96
CA THR A 359 19.37 39.83 7.03
C THR A 359 20.66 39.07 6.81
N VAL A 360 21.07 39.04 5.56
CA VAL A 360 22.37 38.57 5.12
C VAL A 360 23.22 39.79 4.82
N THR A 361 24.35 39.94 5.49
CA THR A 361 25.28 41.04 5.24
C THR A 361 26.54 40.50 4.59
N ILE A 362 26.88 41.00 3.41
CA ILE A 362 28.16 40.69 2.76
C ILE A 362 29.29 41.28 3.60
N ASP A 363 30.32 40.49 3.88
CA ASP A 363 31.43 40.91 4.74
C ASP A 363 32.13 42.16 4.17
N ALA A 364 32.51 43.10 5.03
CA ALA A 364 33.08 44.36 4.56
C ALA A 364 34.53 44.22 4.04
N ALA A 365 35.26 43.20 4.49
CA ALA A 365 36.68 42.98 4.18
C ALA A 365 36.90 41.82 3.19
N ASN A 366 36.03 40.81 3.20
CA ASN A 366 36.13 39.59 2.43
C ASN A 366 34.97 39.47 1.42
N ASN A 367 34.89 40.40 0.47
CA ASN A 367 33.80 40.51 -0.51
C ASN A 367 34.28 40.41 -1.97
N ASP A 368 35.32 39.64 -2.23
CA ASP A 368 35.77 39.40 -3.61
C ASP A 368 34.90 38.33 -4.29
N PHE A 369 33.90 38.78 -5.03
CA PHE A 369 33.01 37.90 -5.80
C PHE A 369 33.49 37.66 -7.25
N SER A 370 34.71 38.06 -7.61
CA SER A 370 35.19 37.98 -9.00
C SER A 370 35.25 36.55 -9.57
N ALA A 371 35.35 35.54 -8.70
CA ALA A 371 35.34 34.13 -9.06
C ALA A 371 33.93 33.51 -9.19
N TYR A 372 32.87 34.25 -8.85
CA TYR A 372 31.49 33.75 -8.83
C TYR A 372 30.65 34.36 -9.96
N THR A 373 29.73 33.58 -10.50
CA THR A 373 28.82 34.01 -11.57
C THR A 373 27.53 34.59 -10.98
N LEU A 374 27.28 35.87 -11.21
CA LEU A 374 26.02 36.52 -10.81
C LEU A 374 24.86 36.14 -11.76
N PRO A 375 23.60 36.08 -11.28
CA PRO A 375 23.14 36.45 -9.93
C PRO A 375 23.50 35.40 -8.87
N LEU A 376 23.47 35.81 -7.60
CA LEU A 376 23.62 34.87 -6.48
C LEU A 376 22.29 34.17 -6.21
N VAL A 377 22.36 32.94 -5.73
CA VAL A 377 21.19 32.15 -5.30
C VAL A 377 21.33 31.90 -3.80
N ILE A 378 20.47 32.54 -3.02
CA ILE A 378 20.43 32.41 -1.57
C ILE A 378 19.42 31.31 -1.22
N MET A 379 19.92 30.17 -0.79
CA MET A 379 19.13 29.08 -0.25
C MET A 379 18.82 29.40 1.22
N HIS A 380 17.53 29.54 1.56
CA HIS A 380 17.08 29.87 2.89
C HIS A 380 16.15 28.79 3.43
N LYS A 381 16.55 28.18 4.55
CA LYS A 381 15.90 27.02 5.14
C LYS A 381 15.18 27.39 6.42
N VAL A 382 13.95 26.90 6.55
CA VAL A 382 13.20 26.87 7.82
C VAL A 382 13.14 25.45 8.32
N GLU A 383 13.30 25.26 9.62
CA GLU A 383 13.33 23.92 10.20
C GLU A 383 12.86 23.84 11.65
N ASP A 384 12.38 22.66 12.02
CA ASP A 384 11.96 22.27 13.34
C ASP A 384 12.60 20.92 13.71
N MET A 385 13.36 20.90 14.80
CA MET A 385 13.83 19.65 15.40
C MET A 385 12.83 19.19 16.45
N ARG A 386 12.22 18.01 16.24
CA ARG A 386 11.14 17.51 17.11
C ARG A 386 11.37 16.05 17.47
N LEU A 387 11.02 15.72 18.72
CA LEU A 387 11.00 14.33 19.20
C LEU A 387 9.80 13.60 18.58
N VAL A 388 10.05 12.43 18.02
CA VAL A 388 9.05 11.58 17.40
C VAL A 388 8.31 10.79 18.48
N SER A 389 6.99 10.97 18.56
CA SER A 389 6.14 10.28 19.53
C SER A 389 5.61 8.95 19.01
N ALA A 390 5.28 8.87 17.71
CA ALA A 390 4.82 7.65 17.07
C ALA A 390 5.16 7.66 15.57
N THR A 391 5.40 6.47 15.01
CA THR A 391 5.51 6.26 13.56
C THR A 391 4.57 5.14 13.14
N GLN A 392 3.91 5.31 12.00
CA GLN A 392 2.98 4.35 11.44
C GLN A 392 3.50 3.80 10.10
N ILE A 393 3.07 2.59 9.75
CA ILE A 393 3.47 1.91 8.50
C ILE A 393 2.98 2.62 7.23
N ASN A 394 1.95 3.47 7.35
CA ASN A 394 1.45 4.32 6.26
C ASN A 394 2.33 5.55 6.00
N GLY A 395 3.45 5.71 6.73
CA GLY A 395 4.35 6.87 6.62
C GLY A 395 3.96 8.06 7.50
N GLN A 396 2.89 7.95 8.30
CA GLN A 396 2.51 9.01 9.23
C GLN A 396 3.47 9.06 10.43
N ILE A 397 4.05 10.24 10.67
CA ILE A 397 4.92 10.54 11.80
C ILE A 397 4.18 11.50 12.72
N SER A 398 4.14 11.18 14.01
CA SER A 398 3.61 12.04 15.05
C SER A 398 4.77 12.58 15.89
N PHE A 399 4.69 13.86 16.24
CA PHE A 399 5.69 14.52 17.08
C PHE A 399 5.14 14.74 18.49
N SER A 400 6.03 14.92 19.47
CA SER A 400 5.65 15.18 20.86
C SER A 400 5.06 16.59 21.05
N THR A 401 5.43 17.52 20.18
CA THR A 401 5.01 18.93 20.20
C THR A 401 4.66 19.40 18.79
N GLY A 402 3.82 20.42 18.69
CA GLY A 402 3.48 21.02 17.40
C GLY A 402 4.68 21.68 16.72
N VAL A 403 4.66 21.72 15.39
CA VAL A 403 5.63 22.46 14.57
C VAL A 403 5.49 23.97 14.80
N SER A 404 6.59 24.72 14.65
CA SER A 404 6.57 26.16 14.87
C SER A 404 6.28 26.97 13.61
N HIS A 405 6.45 26.36 12.43
CA HIS A 405 6.23 27.00 11.14
C HIS A 405 5.02 26.38 10.41
N ASP A 406 4.40 27.20 9.57
CA ASP A 406 3.43 26.73 8.58
C ASP A 406 4.20 26.19 7.36
N TYR A 407 4.41 24.88 7.34
CA TYR A 407 5.13 24.22 6.26
C TYR A 407 4.20 24.00 5.07
N GLU A 408 4.61 24.50 3.91
CA GLU A 408 3.96 24.16 2.64
C GLU A 408 4.14 22.67 2.32
N VAL A 409 3.21 22.11 1.56
CA VAL A 409 3.29 20.68 1.16
C VAL A 409 4.48 20.44 0.22
N GLU A 410 4.76 21.39 -0.65
CA GLU A 410 5.90 21.35 -1.57
C GLU A 410 7.20 21.69 -0.83
N ASP A 411 8.30 21.05 -1.23
CA ASP A 411 9.66 21.26 -0.71
C ASP A 411 9.85 21.02 0.79
N THR A 412 8.84 20.52 1.50
CA THR A 412 8.95 20.12 2.91
C THR A 412 9.38 18.67 3.00
N LEU A 413 10.52 18.47 3.67
CA LEU A 413 11.18 17.20 3.82
C LEU A 413 11.32 16.86 5.30
N VAL A 414 11.41 15.57 5.59
CA VAL A 414 11.71 15.05 6.93
C VAL A 414 13.01 14.26 6.87
N SER A 415 13.95 14.62 7.73
CA SER A 415 15.25 13.96 7.84
C SER A 415 15.43 13.37 9.23
N SER A 416 16.10 12.23 9.32
CA SER A 416 16.52 11.66 10.61
C SER A 416 17.66 12.50 11.22
N ALA A 417 17.73 12.55 12.54
CA ALA A 417 18.83 13.19 13.26
C ALA A 417 19.56 12.18 14.15
N LEU A 418 20.88 12.15 14.03
CA LEU A 418 21.75 11.43 14.95
C LEU A 418 22.27 12.39 16.02
N LEU A 419 22.00 12.09 17.29
CA LEU A 419 22.38 12.95 18.41
C LEU A 419 23.59 12.37 19.15
N PHE A 420 24.61 13.20 19.34
CA PHE A 420 25.84 12.82 20.06
C PHE A 420 25.94 13.41 21.48
N GLY A 421 24.92 14.17 21.91
CA GLY A 421 24.98 14.92 23.17
C GLY A 421 26.02 16.04 23.09
N ASP A 422 26.62 16.36 24.24
CA ASP A 422 27.65 17.39 24.33
C ASP A 422 29.01 16.82 23.90
N LEU A 423 29.60 17.45 22.88
CA LEU A 423 30.94 17.15 22.40
C LEU A 423 31.89 18.27 22.81
N GLN A 424 33.00 17.90 23.46
CA GLN A 424 34.03 18.85 23.88
C GLN A 424 35.40 18.25 23.66
N ALA A 425 36.29 19.03 23.04
CA ALA A 425 37.69 18.68 22.93
C ALA A 425 38.35 18.77 24.32
N LYS A 426 39.26 17.84 24.60
CA LYS A 426 40.06 17.88 25.84
C LYS A 426 41.45 17.31 25.63
N ALA A 427 42.42 17.88 26.33
CA ALA A 427 43.69 17.22 26.58
C ALA A 427 43.56 16.34 27.82
N TYR A 428 44.23 15.18 27.85
CA TYR A 428 44.21 14.28 29.00
C TYR A 428 45.44 13.37 29.02
N GLY A 429 45.68 12.74 30.18
CA GLY A 429 46.74 11.75 30.35
C GLY A 429 48.15 12.35 30.23
N MET A 430 48.34 13.58 30.72
CA MET A 430 49.66 14.21 30.67
C MET A 430 50.62 13.53 31.65
N PHE A 431 51.82 13.19 31.18
CA PHE A 431 52.95 12.81 32.03
C PHE A 431 54.29 13.18 31.39
N ASP A 432 55.30 13.36 32.23
CA ASP A 432 56.68 13.56 31.80
C ASP A 432 57.51 12.28 31.98
N GLN A 433 58.39 12.02 31.02
CA GLN A 433 59.23 10.82 30.97
C GLN A 433 60.66 11.20 30.62
N LYS A 434 61.61 10.58 31.32
CA LYS A 434 63.04 10.93 31.24
C LYS A 434 63.70 10.61 29.92
N THR A 435 63.18 9.65 29.15
CA THR A 435 63.80 9.20 27.90
C THR A 435 62.73 8.79 26.91
N TRP A 436 62.73 9.41 25.73
CA TRP A 436 61.85 8.99 24.63
C TRP A 436 62.21 7.58 24.13
N THR A 437 61.24 6.67 24.15
CA THR A 437 61.42 5.25 23.78
C THR A 437 61.00 4.95 22.34
N GLY A 438 60.46 5.94 21.61
CA GLY A 438 59.91 5.75 20.26
C GLY A 438 58.54 5.05 20.22
N SER A 439 57.87 4.89 21.37
CA SER A 439 56.55 4.27 21.48
C SER A 439 55.52 5.24 22.04
N PHE A 440 54.35 5.32 21.40
CA PHE A 440 53.22 6.11 21.85
C PHE A 440 52.40 5.32 22.88
N SER A 441 52.85 5.32 24.13
CA SER A 441 52.17 4.70 25.28
C SER A 441 51.37 5.75 26.06
N ASP A 442 50.24 5.33 26.65
CA ASP A 442 49.43 6.14 27.56
C ASP A 442 49.90 6.01 29.02
N ASP A 443 50.80 5.05 29.28
CA ASP A 443 51.49 4.85 30.55
C ASP A 443 52.96 5.25 30.47
N LEU A 444 53.51 5.70 31.61
CA LEU A 444 54.92 6.02 31.78
C LEU A 444 55.81 4.81 31.44
N ALA A 445 56.71 4.97 30.48
CA ALA A 445 57.75 4.00 30.18
C ALA A 445 59.08 4.40 30.85
N GLY A 446 59.46 3.68 31.91
CA GLY A 446 60.73 3.88 32.60
C GLY A 446 60.63 4.84 33.78
N GLN A 447 61.41 5.92 33.76
CA GLN A 447 61.50 6.89 34.86
C GLN A 447 60.81 8.21 34.46
N VAL A 448 60.18 8.85 35.45
CA VAL A 448 59.67 10.23 35.36
C VAL A 448 60.83 11.19 35.09
N ALA A 449 60.59 12.25 34.32
CA ALA A 449 61.61 13.27 34.08
C ALA A 449 61.88 14.08 35.36
N THR A 450 62.98 14.83 35.38
CA THR A 450 63.23 15.76 36.51
C THR A 450 62.48 17.08 36.33
N GLY A 451 62.29 17.51 35.08
CA GLY A 451 61.39 18.60 34.74
C GLY A 451 59.96 18.08 34.63
N THR A 452 59.02 18.85 35.18
CA THR A 452 57.59 18.58 35.12
C THR A 452 56.88 19.83 34.61
N TYR A 453 55.89 19.64 33.75
CA TYR A 453 55.02 20.72 33.30
C TYR A 453 53.87 20.90 34.31
N ASN A 454 53.61 22.13 34.73
CA ASN A 454 52.57 22.46 35.71
C ASN A 454 51.20 22.59 35.03
N GLU A 455 50.57 21.45 34.75
CA GLU A 455 49.22 21.40 34.15
C GLU A 455 48.12 21.95 35.08
N ILE A 456 48.37 22.02 36.40
CA ILE A 456 47.36 22.48 37.37
C ILE A 456 47.12 23.98 37.22
N ASP A 457 48.19 24.78 37.20
CA ASP A 457 48.08 26.23 37.05
C ASP A 457 48.03 26.68 35.58
N TYR A 458 48.59 25.87 34.67
CA TYR A 458 48.68 26.17 33.24
C TYR A 458 48.24 24.94 32.42
N PRO A 459 46.93 24.61 32.40
CA PRO A 459 46.44 23.44 31.70
C PRO A 459 46.72 23.50 30.20
N ILE A 460 46.82 22.33 29.57
CA ILE A 460 46.91 22.24 28.11
C ILE A 460 45.54 22.62 27.55
N GLU A 461 45.47 23.77 26.88
CA GLU A 461 44.24 24.26 26.29
C GLU A 461 44.03 23.65 24.90
N VAL A 462 42.79 23.29 24.59
CA VAL A 462 42.41 22.75 23.28
C VAL A 462 41.17 23.44 22.77
N TYR A 463 41.12 23.62 21.45
CA TYR A 463 40.00 24.26 20.78
C TYR A 463 39.18 23.21 20.03
N ASN A 464 37.85 23.23 20.16
CA ASN A 464 36.96 22.33 19.42
C ASN A 464 37.19 22.38 17.90
N SER A 465 37.58 23.55 17.38
CA SER A 465 37.84 23.81 15.96
C SER A 465 39.22 23.35 15.46
N GLY A 466 40.14 22.97 16.35
CA GLY A 466 41.53 22.65 15.99
C GLY A 466 42.02 21.30 16.49
N ALA A 467 41.47 20.83 17.62
CA ALA A 467 41.84 19.57 18.25
C ALA A 467 41.50 18.35 17.37
N VAL A 468 42.35 17.34 17.45
CA VAL A 468 42.20 16.06 16.76
C VAL A 468 42.41 14.92 17.75
N ASP A 469 41.86 13.75 17.45
CA ASP A 469 42.17 12.54 18.21
C ASP A 469 43.61 12.11 17.90
N GLU A 470 44.52 12.34 18.82
CA GLU A 470 45.95 12.11 18.60
C GLU A 470 46.70 11.93 19.91
N ARG A 471 47.79 11.17 19.84
CA ARG A 471 48.74 10.98 20.96
C ARG A 471 49.99 11.79 20.68
N TRP A 472 50.32 12.73 21.56
CA TRP A 472 51.39 13.68 21.34
C TRP A 472 52.66 13.34 22.15
N ALA A 473 53.81 13.62 21.56
CA ALA A 473 55.12 13.57 22.20
C ALA A 473 55.85 14.90 21.94
N LEU A 474 56.21 15.60 23.01
CA LEU A 474 57.13 16.74 22.96
C LEU A 474 58.52 16.24 23.34
N VAL A 475 59.36 15.93 22.35
CA VAL A 475 60.67 15.31 22.58
C VAL A 475 61.72 16.39 22.66
N PHE A 476 62.35 16.53 23.82
CA PHE A 476 63.42 17.50 24.05
C PHE A 476 64.71 17.06 23.38
N ASP A 477 65.33 17.93 22.59
CA ASP A 477 66.69 17.73 22.05
C ASP A 477 67.76 18.51 22.84
N SER A 478 67.32 19.38 23.75
CA SER A 478 68.13 20.22 24.64
C SER A 478 67.34 20.52 25.92
N SER A 479 67.85 21.41 26.78
CA SER A 479 67.10 21.87 27.97
C SER A 479 66.02 22.91 27.67
N GLU A 480 66.01 23.48 26.47
CA GLU A 480 65.12 24.61 26.13
C GLU A 480 64.23 24.35 24.92
N HIS A 481 64.62 23.44 24.03
CA HIS A 481 63.93 23.14 22.77
C HIS A 481 63.37 21.71 22.74
N PHE A 482 62.20 21.55 22.13
CA PHE A 482 61.54 20.28 21.92
C PHE A 482 60.84 20.23 20.55
N THR A 483 60.80 19.04 19.95
CA THR A 483 60.05 18.77 18.72
C THR A 483 58.70 18.15 19.05
N ILE A 484 57.66 18.57 18.34
CA ILE A 484 56.27 18.17 18.54
C ILE A 484 55.91 17.06 17.56
N ILE A 485 55.59 15.88 18.08
CA ILE A 485 55.35 14.67 17.28
C ILE A 485 53.98 14.08 17.62
N GLY A 486 53.10 13.93 16.63
CA GLY A 486 51.87 13.12 16.72
C GLY A 486 52.12 11.69 16.22
N GLU A 487 51.40 10.71 16.76
CA GLU A 487 51.56 9.31 16.35
C GLU A 487 51.21 9.10 14.87
N THR A 488 50.07 9.65 14.45
CA THR A 488 49.60 9.50 13.07
C THR A 488 50.13 10.60 12.15
N ARG A 489 50.49 11.76 12.72
CA ARG A 489 50.89 12.97 11.97
C ARG A 489 52.39 13.16 11.83
N GLY A 490 53.20 12.45 12.63
CA GLY A 490 54.62 12.68 12.69
C GLY A 490 54.95 14.06 13.26
N VAL A 491 56.04 14.67 12.80
CA VAL A 491 56.52 15.97 13.29
C VAL A 491 55.62 17.09 12.73
N ILE A 492 54.99 17.84 13.62
CA ILE A 492 54.09 18.96 13.24
C ILE A 492 54.68 20.34 13.53
N GLY A 493 55.82 20.40 14.21
CA GLY A 493 56.51 21.64 14.51
C GLY A 493 57.50 21.48 15.66
N ASP A 494 58.03 22.61 16.10
CA ASP A 494 58.99 22.72 17.18
C ASP A 494 58.50 23.75 18.21
N GLY A 495 58.96 23.62 19.45
CA GLY A 495 58.61 24.50 20.56
C GLY A 495 59.78 24.74 21.49
N TYR A 496 59.64 25.77 22.33
CA TYR A 496 60.65 26.13 23.33
C TYR A 496 59.97 26.36 24.68
N VAL A 497 60.68 26.09 25.77
CA VAL A 497 60.17 26.29 27.15
C VAL A 497 60.00 27.77 27.52
N THR A 498 60.49 28.69 26.68
CA THR A 498 60.52 30.13 26.92
C THR A 498 59.46 30.91 26.14
N GLN A 499 58.66 30.25 25.30
CA GLN A 499 57.60 30.88 24.51
C GLN A 499 56.38 29.97 24.36
N ASP A 500 55.21 30.57 24.20
CA ASP A 500 53.96 29.81 24.03
C ASP A 500 54.04 28.91 22.79
N CYS A 501 53.49 27.70 22.92
CA CYS A 501 53.54 26.69 21.87
C CYS A 501 52.11 26.38 21.40
N GLN A 502 51.82 26.75 20.14
CA GLN A 502 50.51 26.58 19.51
C GLN A 502 50.66 26.11 18.05
N PRO A 503 50.97 24.83 17.82
CA PRO A 503 51.14 24.32 16.47
C PRO A 503 49.82 24.37 15.69
N VAL A 504 49.84 24.97 14.49
CA VAL A 504 48.65 25.22 13.66
C VAL A 504 48.24 23.98 12.89
N ASN A 505 46.96 23.62 12.98
CA ASN A 505 46.34 22.63 12.12
C ASN A 505 46.08 23.23 10.73
N ALA A 506 46.84 22.80 9.72
CA ALA A 506 46.70 23.29 8.35
C ALA A 506 45.30 23.07 7.74
N SER A 507 44.52 22.13 8.27
CA SER A 507 43.17 21.83 7.77
C SER A 507 42.13 22.84 8.25
N THR A 508 42.31 23.41 9.43
CA THR A 508 41.32 24.30 10.06
C THR A 508 41.83 25.72 10.27
N GLY A 509 43.14 25.95 10.15
CA GLY A 509 43.79 27.23 10.47
C GLY A 509 43.89 27.52 11.97
N ASN A 510 43.38 26.64 12.84
CA ASN A 510 43.38 26.80 14.29
C ASN A 510 44.47 25.92 14.94
N PRO A 511 44.99 26.26 16.14
CA PRO A 511 45.96 25.43 16.84
C PRO A 511 45.39 24.04 17.22
N TYR A 512 46.23 23.00 17.17
CA TYR A 512 45.88 21.67 17.69
C TYR A 512 45.64 21.71 19.21
N PHE A 513 46.53 22.41 19.91
CA PHE A 513 46.51 22.67 21.35
C PHE A 513 47.34 23.94 21.60
N PHE A 514 47.20 24.50 22.80
CA PHE A 514 47.98 25.61 23.30
C PHE A 514 48.67 25.20 24.61
N LEU A 515 49.98 25.44 24.66
CA LEU A 515 50.82 25.25 25.83
C LEU A 515 51.40 26.60 26.24
N ASP A 516 51.12 27.00 27.48
CA ASP A 516 51.65 28.21 28.08
C ASP A 516 53.11 27.97 28.52
N TYR A 517 54.02 28.84 28.09
CA TYR A 517 55.43 28.67 28.43
C TYR A 517 55.70 28.71 29.95
N ARG A 518 54.85 29.39 30.72
CA ARG A 518 54.96 29.51 32.18
C ARG A 518 54.70 28.19 32.91
N GLY A 519 54.10 27.21 32.24
CA GLY A 519 53.91 25.86 32.77
C GLY A 519 55.20 25.05 32.84
N PHE A 520 56.24 25.40 32.07
CA PHE A 520 57.51 24.66 32.09
C PHE A 520 58.30 24.94 33.37
N GLY A 521 58.48 23.91 34.20
CA GLY A 521 59.42 23.95 35.33
C GLY A 521 60.89 23.93 34.88
N SER A 522 61.81 23.93 35.86
CA SER A 522 63.24 23.70 35.61
C SER A 522 63.58 22.20 35.53
N GLY A 523 64.71 21.83 34.94
CA GLY A 523 65.22 20.45 34.97
C GLY A 523 64.99 19.64 33.70
N TRP A 524 64.62 20.31 32.60
CA TRP A 524 64.55 19.70 31.27
C TRP A 524 65.95 19.38 30.73
N ALA A 525 66.04 18.27 30.01
CA ALA A 525 67.27 17.79 29.39
C ALA A 525 66.94 17.09 28.07
N ALA A 526 67.95 17.04 27.18
CA ALA A 526 67.85 16.28 25.95
C ALA A 526 67.46 14.82 26.22
N GLY A 527 66.46 14.32 25.49
CA GLY A 527 65.87 13.00 25.65
C GLY A 527 64.61 12.97 26.52
N ASN A 528 64.34 13.98 27.35
CA ASN A 528 63.08 14.08 28.08
C ASN A 528 61.91 14.18 27.08
N VAL A 529 60.73 13.74 27.52
CA VAL A 529 59.51 13.82 26.73
C VAL A 529 58.32 14.17 27.60
N ILE A 530 57.45 15.05 27.11
CA ILE A 530 56.10 15.23 27.64
C ILE A 530 55.13 14.47 26.74
N ARG A 531 54.27 13.68 27.36
CA ARG A 531 53.23 12.88 26.70
C ARG A 531 51.88 13.37 27.15
N PHE A 532 50.95 13.49 26.23
CA PHE A 532 49.54 13.75 26.49
C PHE A 532 48.73 13.35 25.26
N ASN A 533 47.44 13.15 25.45
CA ASN A 533 46.51 12.81 24.38
C ASN A 533 45.50 13.93 24.23
N THR A 534 45.03 14.14 23.00
CA THR A 534 43.89 15.01 22.74
C THR A 534 42.73 14.19 22.22
N LEU A 535 41.53 14.52 22.69
CA LEU A 535 40.27 14.07 22.12
C LEU A 535 39.62 15.29 21.45
N SER A 536 39.12 15.12 20.24
CA SER A 536 38.43 16.15 19.48
C SER A 536 36.94 16.21 19.82
N ALA A 537 36.30 17.33 19.51
CA ALA A 537 34.85 17.46 19.55
C ALA A 537 34.18 16.91 18.26
N ALA A 538 34.75 15.86 17.66
CA ALA A 538 34.26 15.25 16.43
C ALA A 538 33.78 13.83 16.69
N ALA A 539 32.47 13.62 16.65
CA ALA A 539 31.92 12.28 16.78
C ALA A 539 32.04 11.50 15.45
N PRO A 540 32.52 10.24 15.48
CA PRO A 540 32.61 9.42 14.28
C PRO A 540 31.22 9.02 13.80
N VAL A 541 30.97 9.16 12.49
CA VAL A 541 29.73 8.73 11.83
C VAL A 541 30.08 7.76 10.71
N TRP A 542 29.31 6.68 10.59
CA TRP A 542 29.31 5.84 9.41
C TRP A 542 28.03 6.05 8.61
N ALA A 543 28.19 6.41 7.35
CA ALA A 543 27.09 6.51 6.41
C ALA A 543 27.07 5.24 5.55
N VAL A 544 25.95 4.51 5.61
CA VAL A 544 25.69 3.38 4.72
C VAL A 544 24.49 3.75 3.86
N ARG A 545 24.67 3.71 2.55
CA ARG A 545 23.58 3.90 1.59
C ARG A 545 23.04 2.55 1.17
N SER A 546 21.75 2.34 1.39
CA SER A 546 21.03 1.14 0.92
C SER A 546 20.03 1.56 -0.14
N THR A 547 20.21 1.10 -1.37
CA THR A 547 19.29 1.33 -2.48
C THR A 547 18.53 0.05 -2.80
N LEU A 548 17.28 0.18 -3.24
CA LEU A 548 16.53 -0.95 -3.78
C LEU A 548 17.19 -1.41 -5.10
N GLN A 549 17.03 -2.70 -5.43
CA GLN A 549 17.43 -3.18 -6.75
C GLN A 549 16.65 -2.41 -7.82
N GLY A 550 17.36 -1.72 -8.70
CA GLY A 550 16.79 -0.79 -9.66
C GLY A 550 17.63 -0.68 -10.93
N ALA A 551 17.41 0.39 -11.69
CA ALA A 551 18.18 0.66 -12.90
C ALA A 551 19.68 0.75 -12.60
N GLU A 552 20.52 0.43 -13.60
CA GLU A 552 21.98 0.47 -13.49
C GLU A 552 22.51 1.87 -13.16
N THR A 553 21.74 2.92 -13.45
CA THR A 553 22.07 4.30 -13.13
C THR A 553 20.82 5.03 -12.66
N GLU A 554 20.90 5.64 -11.48
CA GLU A 554 19.89 6.55 -10.94
C GLU A 554 20.53 7.94 -10.80
N PRO A 555 20.30 8.86 -11.77
CA PRO A 555 20.99 10.14 -11.80
C PRO A 555 20.54 11.12 -10.71
N GLU A 556 19.43 10.85 -10.02
CA GLU A 556 18.83 11.77 -9.04
C GLU A 556 19.06 11.38 -7.56
N ASP A 557 19.77 10.28 -7.28
CA ASP A 557 20.01 9.83 -5.90
C ASP A 557 21.14 10.61 -5.22
N HIS A 558 20.76 11.56 -4.35
CA HIS A 558 21.67 12.35 -3.55
C HIS A 558 21.18 12.45 -2.10
N PHE A 559 22.12 12.52 -1.16
CA PHE A 559 21.84 12.83 0.24
C PHE A 559 22.86 13.85 0.75
N THR A 560 22.46 14.66 1.71
CA THR A 560 23.34 15.65 2.36
C THR A 560 23.39 15.37 3.85
N ILE A 561 24.60 15.38 4.41
CA ILE A 561 24.80 15.33 5.86
C ILE A 561 25.15 16.74 6.32
N GLN A 562 24.41 17.23 7.30
CA GLN A 562 24.69 18.52 7.93
C GLN A 562 25.05 18.30 9.40
N PRO A 563 26.29 18.59 9.83
CA PRO A 563 26.61 18.64 11.25
C PRO A 563 25.87 19.81 11.91
N ARG A 564 25.36 19.59 13.12
CA ARG A 564 24.69 20.59 13.94
C ARG A 564 25.35 20.65 15.31
N GLY A 565 25.56 21.86 15.82
CA GLY A 565 26.09 22.09 17.16
C GLY A 565 25.81 23.52 17.59
N ASP A 566 25.73 23.73 18.90
CA ASP A 566 25.53 25.05 19.53
C ASP A 566 26.87 25.76 19.85
N ALA A 567 28.00 25.12 19.51
CA ALA A 567 29.31 25.73 19.67
C ALA A 567 29.57 26.72 18.52
N ARG A 568 29.22 27.99 18.77
CA ARG A 568 29.79 29.14 18.04
C ARG A 568 31.23 29.39 18.46
#